data_AF-A0A7M3XWY8-F1
#
_entry.id   AF-A0A7M3XWY8-F1
#
_cell.length_a   1.000
_cell.length_b   1.000
_cell.length_c   1.000
_cell.angle_alpha   90.00
_cell.angle_beta   90.00
_cell.angle_gamma   90.00
#
_symmetry.space_group_name_H-M   'P 1'
#
loop_
_entity.id
_entity.type
_entity.pdbx_description
1 polymer ?
#
loop_
_entity_poly.entity_id
_entity_poly.type
_entity_poly.pdbx_seq_one_letter_code
_entity_poly.pdbx_strand_id
1 'polypeptide(L)'
;MSEVPAGMDLGGVARRPPRPTVTMTVTRDGPDGLEVLLGLRSPTMRAFPQTWAFPGGGVARGEAEAFAAANLPSVGDEHDLARFAGAREMAEELGWWWDGEGLQTINAELRTSLLTDRGAWAKAMKAGSPAVDLRGMKVISQRTTPPFGPMQFDNTFLHVHLGSADDTPELDLEPQTEFTEMRWATPAKFLQDWRNHTMRIAPPVVSLLQFLERRLDSNGGDAAEAMAFVARQQPGRASILFAYGVQVVPVPTATLPPADHTNCYLLGPPGGPILIVDPAITHRESMENLADVVDRHGGEVQAYLYTHGHGDHVGDEDLLREAFDVPIWGHEEGGMRIDKALKDGDVVDLG
;
A
#
# COMPACT_ATOMS: atom_id res chain seq x y z
N MET A 1 -13.50 -19.84 4.68
CA MET A 1 -13.96 -21.22 4.46
C MET A 1 -12.80 -22.16 4.66
N SER A 2 -12.83 -22.98 5.72
CA SER A 2 -11.84 -24.02 6.05
C SER A 2 -12.15 -25.41 5.46
N GLU A 3 -13.35 -25.58 4.90
CA GLU A 3 -13.83 -26.86 4.37
C GLU A 3 -13.52 -27.02 2.88
N VAL A 4 -12.79 -28.07 2.52
CA VAL A 4 -12.47 -28.38 1.12
C VAL A 4 -13.75 -28.79 0.38
N PRO A 5 -14.17 -28.09 -0.69
CA PRO A 5 -15.33 -28.49 -1.47
C PRO A 5 -15.18 -29.92 -2.02
N ALA A 6 -16.28 -30.68 -2.02
CA ALA A 6 -16.27 -32.06 -2.49
C ALA A 6 -15.70 -32.17 -3.93
N GLY A 7 -14.67 -32.99 -4.10
CA GLY A 7 -13.99 -33.22 -5.40
C GLY A 7 -12.83 -32.26 -5.71
N MET A 8 -12.48 -31.35 -4.79
CA MET A 8 -11.31 -30.47 -4.94
C MET A 8 -10.09 -31.04 -4.22
N ASP A 9 -8.96 -31.16 -4.92
CA ASP A 9 -7.65 -31.48 -4.32
C ASP A 9 -6.83 -30.19 -4.18
N LEU A 10 -6.54 -29.80 -2.93
CA LEU A 10 -5.69 -28.64 -2.61
C LEU A 10 -4.25 -29.06 -2.26
N GLY A 11 -3.91 -30.33 -2.43
CA GLY A 11 -2.57 -30.86 -2.24
C GLY A 11 -1.53 -30.09 -3.07
N GLY A 12 -0.54 -29.50 -2.39
CA GLY A 12 0.57 -28.79 -3.03
C GLY A 12 0.30 -27.32 -3.39
N VAL A 13 -0.87 -26.75 -3.05
CA VAL A 13 -1.13 -25.32 -3.19
C VAL A 13 -0.42 -24.56 -2.06
N ALA A 14 0.80 -24.12 -2.33
CA ALA A 14 1.59 -23.30 -1.40
C ALA A 14 1.57 -21.82 -1.82
N ARG A 15 1.68 -20.95 -0.82
CA ARG A 15 1.85 -19.52 -1.03
C ARG A 15 3.16 -19.25 -1.77
N ARG A 16 3.11 -18.43 -2.82
CA ARG A 16 4.32 -18.02 -3.57
C ARG A 16 5.12 -16.99 -2.78
N PRO A 17 6.46 -16.98 -2.92
CA PRO A 17 7.27 -15.95 -2.27
C PRO A 17 6.87 -14.54 -2.74
N PRO A 18 7.03 -13.51 -1.89
CA PRO A 18 6.80 -12.14 -2.28
C PRO A 18 7.59 -11.75 -3.52
N ARG A 19 6.95 -11.04 -4.45
CA ARG A 19 7.59 -10.51 -5.65
C ARG A 19 8.28 -9.18 -5.32
N PRO A 20 9.57 -8.99 -5.66
CA PRO A 20 10.21 -7.70 -5.48
C PRO A 20 9.54 -6.63 -6.34
N THR A 21 9.18 -5.51 -5.72
CA THR A 21 8.61 -4.34 -6.40
C THR A 21 9.28 -3.06 -5.89
N VAL A 22 9.14 -2.02 -6.68
CA VAL A 22 9.57 -0.67 -6.34
C VAL A 22 8.39 0.28 -6.42
N THR A 23 8.38 1.29 -5.57
CA THR A 23 7.38 2.35 -5.58
C THR A 23 8.07 3.70 -5.44
N MET A 24 7.69 4.65 -6.28
CA MET A 24 8.27 5.98 -6.32
C MET A 24 7.38 7.00 -5.61
N THR A 25 7.86 7.51 -4.48
CA THR A 25 7.32 8.71 -3.84
C THR A 25 8.02 9.92 -4.46
N VAL A 26 7.34 10.58 -5.40
CA VAL A 26 7.87 11.79 -6.03
C VAL A 26 7.28 13.02 -5.35
N THR A 27 8.13 13.97 -4.98
CA THR A 27 7.72 15.20 -4.28
C THR A 27 8.26 16.45 -4.94
N ARG A 28 7.57 17.58 -4.79
CA ARG A 28 8.03 18.91 -5.21
C ARG A 28 7.59 19.98 -4.22
N ASP A 29 8.25 21.13 -4.23
CA ASP A 29 7.86 22.31 -3.47
C ASP A 29 6.74 23.03 -4.23
N GLY A 30 5.50 22.81 -3.78
CA GLY A 30 4.31 23.43 -4.34
C GLY A 30 3.95 24.76 -3.65
N PRO A 31 2.93 25.47 -4.17
CA PRO A 31 2.52 26.78 -3.65
C PRO A 31 2.01 26.73 -2.20
N ASP A 32 1.45 25.59 -1.78
CA ASP A 32 0.89 25.38 -0.44
C ASP A 32 1.80 24.49 0.45
N GLY A 33 3.04 24.25 0.03
CA GLY A 33 4.01 23.39 0.72
C GLY A 33 4.38 22.14 -0.07
N LEU A 34 4.90 21.11 0.62
CA LEU A 34 5.34 19.87 -0.02
C LEU A 34 4.17 19.16 -0.71
N GLU A 35 4.26 19.02 -2.03
CA GLU A 35 3.33 18.23 -2.83
C GLU A 35 3.90 16.85 -3.12
N VAL A 36 2.99 15.88 -3.24
CA VAL A 36 3.26 14.49 -3.56
C VAL A 36 2.54 14.14 -4.85
N LEU A 37 3.16 13.35 -5.73
CA LEU A 37 2.52 12.84 -6.94
C LEU A 37 1.81 11.52 -6.67
N LEU A 38 0.51 11.47 -6.96
CA LEU A 38 -0.26 10.21 -7.01
C LEU A 38 -0.92 10.07 -8.39
N GLY A 39 -1.08 8.82 -8.82
CA GLY A 39 -1.81 8.46 -10.04
C GLY A 39 -3.04 7.62 -9.75
N LEU A 40 -4.13 7.87 -10.49
CA LEU A 40 -5.33 7.04 -10.49
C LEU A 40 -5.11 5.81 -11.37
N ARG A 41 -5.08 4.63 -10.74
CA ARG A 41 -4.85 3.36 -11.44
C ARG A 41 -6.01 3.03 -12.37
N SER A 42 -5.67 2.60 -13.59
CA SER A 42 -6.61 2.19 -14.63
C SER A 42 -7.58 1.10 -14.14
N PRO A 43 -8.84 1.09 -14.62
CA PRO A 43 -9.80 0.04 -14.31
C PRO A 43 -9.36 -1.37 -14.71
N THR A 44 -8.40 -1.49 -15.65
CA THR A 44 -7.89 -2.78 -16.14
C THR A 44 -6.81 -3.38 -15.24
N MET A 45 -6.36 -2.66 -14.21
CA MET A 45 -5.29 -3.12 -13.31
C MET A 45 -5.75 -4.31 -12.45
N ARG A 46 -4.87 -5.32 -12.33
CA ARG A 46 -5.16 -6.54 -11.54
C ARG A 46 -5.20 -6.28 -10.03
N ALA A 47 -4.46 -5.29 -9.55
CA ALA A 47 -4.36 -4.96 -8.14
C ALA A 47 -4.72 -3.50 -7.92
N PHE A 48 -5.64 -3.28 -6.98
CA PHE A 48 -6.18 -1.98 -6.60
C PHE A 48 -6.60 -1.10 -7.81
N PRO A 49 -7.45 -1.61 -8.74
CA PRO A 49 -7.97 -0.79 -9.83
C PRO A 49 -8.79 0.39 -9.26
N GLN A 50 -8.77 1.53 -9.95
CA GLN A 50 -9.49 2.74 -9.54
C GLN A 50 -9.13 3.22 -8.12
N THR A 51 -7.86 3.06 -7.74
CA THR A 51 -7.30 3.64 -6.52
C THR A 51 -6.13 4.54 -6.88
N TRP A 52 -5.93 5.57 -6.06
CA TRP A 52 -4.79 6.46 -6.14
C TRP A 52 -3.58 5.82 -5.48
N ALA A 53 -2.48 5.77 -6.21
CA ALA A 53 -1.25 5.13 -5.78
C ALA A 53 -0.02 5.92 -6.25
N PHE A 54 1.12 5.60 -5.67
CA PHE A 54 2.41 6.01 -6.21
C PHE A 54 2.72 5.26 -7.51
N PRO A 55 3.47 5.87 -8.44
CA PRO A 55 4.09 5.20 -9.57
C PRO A 55 5.01 4.05 -9.14
N GLY A 56 5.19 3.06 -9.99
CA GLY A 56 6.12 1.96 -9.75
C GLY A 56 5.58 0.58 -10.15
N GLY A 57 6.48 -0.39 -10.15
CA GLY A 57 6.21 -1.72 -10.67
C GLY A 57 7.14 -2.80 -10.14
N GLY A 58 7.19 -3.92 -10.84
CA GLY A 58 7.99 -5.07 -10.43
C GLY A 58 9.44 -4.96 -10.87
N VAL A 59 10.35 -5.52 -10.09
CA VAL A 59 11.72 -5.74 -10.58
C VAL A 59 11.64 -6.79 -11.70
N ALA A 60 11.99 -6.36 -12.92
CA ALA A 60 11.86 -7.16 -14.12
C ALA A 60 12.96 -8.23 -14.20
N ARG A 61 12.62 -9.36 -14.83
CA ARG A 61 13.60 -10.43 -15.08
C ARG A 61 14.72 -9.89 -15.98
N GLY A 62 15.97 -10.08 -15.56
CA GLY A 62 17.13 -9.58 -16.30
C GLY A 62 17.68 -8.25 -15.78
N GLU A 63 16.98 -7.56 -14.86
CA GLU A 63 17.46 -6.28 -14.32
C GLU A 63 18.71 -6.42 -13.47
N ALA A 64 18.89 -7.53 -12.76
CA ALA A 64 20.11 -7.78 -12.00
C ALA A 64 21.34 -7.86 -12.92
N GLU A 65 21.22 -8.58 -14.04
CA GLU A 65 22.26 -8.68 -15.05
C GLU A 65 22.47 -7.36 -15.80
N ALA A 66 21.40 -6.63 -16.09
CA ALA A 66 21.48 -5.32 -16.73
C ALA A 66 22.18 -4.30 -15.84
N PHE A 67 21.82 -4.24 -14.55
CA PHE A 67 22.46 -3.38 -13.56
C PHE A 67 23.94 -3.70 -13.41
N ALA A 68 24.30 -4.99 -13.30
CA ALA A 68 25.70 -5.42 -13.20
C ALA A 68 26.54 -5.07 -14.46
N ALA A 69 25.90 -4.92 -15.62
CA ALA A 69 26.55 -4.53 -16.87
C ALA A 69 26.54 -3.01 -17.12
N ALA A 70 25.80 -2.23 -16.33
CA ALA A 70 25.70 -0.79 -16.47
C ALA A 70 26.87 -0.10 -15.75
N ASN A 71 27.38 0.98 -16.34
CA ASN A 71 28.38 1.84 -15.71
C ASN A 71 27.72 3.17 -15.34
N LEU A 72 27.04 3.19 -14.20
CA LEU A 72 26.29 4.34 -13.71
C LEU A 72 26.59 4.58 -12.22
N PRO A 73 26.40 5.81 -11.71
CA PRO A 73 26.58 6.08 -10.29
C PRO A 73 25.51 5.38 -9.45
N SER A 74 25.94 4.62 -8.44
CA SER A 74 25.06 3.93 -7.49
C SER A 74 25.51 4.17 -6.05
N VAL A 75 24.69 3.77 -5.06
CA VAL A 75 25.01 3.96 -3.65
C VAL A 75 25.97 2.87 -3.15
N GLY A 76 25.86 1.66 -3.70
CA GLY A 76 26.64 0.49 -3.31
C GLY A 76 26.00 -0.31 -2.17
N ASP A 77 24.69 -0.17 -1.95
CA ASP A 77 23.94 -0.91 -0.93
C ASP A 77 22.99 -1.97 -1.55
N GLU A 78 22.29 -2.72 -0.71
CA GLU A 78 21.39 -3.81 -1.14
C GLU A 78 20.16 -3.35 -1.93
N HIS A 79 19.85 -2.05 -1.93
CA HIS A 79 18.70 -1.47 -2.62
C HIS A 79 19.02 -0.93 -4.02
N ASP A 80 20.27 -1.01 -4.49
CA ASP A 80 20.65 -0.48 -5.81
C ASP A 80 19.88 -1.14 -6.95
N LEU A 81 19.56 -2.44 -6.85
CA LEU A 81 18.70 -3.09 -7.83
C LEU A 81 17.27 -2.51 -7.84
N ALA A 82 16.74 -2.18 -6.66
CA ALA A 82 15.43 -1.52 -6.55
C ALA A 82 15.48 -0.10 -7.12
N ARG A 83 16.58 0.65 -6.91
CA ARG A 83 16.78 1.97 -7.54
C ARG A 83 16.86 1.88 -9.05
N PHE A 84 17.58 0.89 -9.57
CA PHE A 84 17.68 0.64 -11.00
C PHE A 84 16.32 0.34 -11.64
N ALA A 85 15.51 -0.50 -10.99
CA ALA A 85 14.13 -0.76 -11.39
C ALA A 85 13.27 0.50 -11.26
N GLY A 86 13.42 1.28 -10.19
CA GLY A 86 12.69 2.53 -9.99
C GLY A 86 12.98 3.56 -11.07
N ALA A 87 14.24 3.69 -11.49
CA ALA A 87 14.61 4.58 -12.59
C ALA A 87 13.95 4.16 -13.92
N ARG A 88 13.79 2.85 -14.16
CA ARG A 88 13.01 2.35 -15.30
C ARG A 88 11.53 2.71 -15.18
N GLU A 89 10.91 2.48 -14.02
CA GLU A 89 9.48 2.81 -13.83
C GLU A 89 9.24 4.32 -14.01
N MET A 90 10.15 5.17 -13.50
CA MET A 90 10.11 6.62 -13.72
C MET A 90 10.16 6.98 -15.22
N ALA A 91 11.01 6.28 -15.96
CA ALA A 91 11.22 6.47 -17.38
C ALA A 91 9.99 6.03 -18.20
N GLU A 92 9.43 4.87 -17.88
CA GLU A 92 8.28 4.28 -18.56
C GLU A 92 6.99 5.06 -18.22
N GLU A 93 6.68 5.20 -16.93
CA GLU A 93 5.40 5.72 -16.46
C GLU A 93 5.34 7.26 -16.48
N LEU A 94 6.41 7.94 -16.07
CA LEU A 94 6.42 9.40 -15.95
C LEU A 94 7.11 10.10 -17.13
N GLY A 95 7.87 9.36 -17.93
CA GLY A 95 8.67 9.95 -19.01
C GLY A 95 9.85 10.76 -18.48
N TRP A 96 10.35 10.46 -17.28
CA TRP A 96 11.42 11.21 -16.63
C TRP A 96 12.60 10.34 -16.20
N TRP A 97 13.78 10.95 -16.02
CA TRP A 97 14.90 10.35 -15.30
C TRP A 97 15.58 11.36 -14.38
N TRP A 98 16.37 10.86 -13.43
CA TRP A 98 17.23 11.68 -12.56
C TRP A 98 18.70 11.56 -12.98
N ASP A 99 19.36 12.69 -13.25
CA ASP A 99 20.76 12.72 -13.72
C ASP A 99 21.81 12.95 -12.61
N GLY A 100 21.35 13.17 -11.37
CA GLY A 100 22.20 13.47 -10.23
C GLY A 100 22.06 14.91 -9.73
N GLU A 101 21.67 15.83 -10.61
CA GLU A 101 21.48 17.25 -10.31
C GLU A 101 20.00 17.65 -10.38
N GLY A 102 19.26 17.10 -11.34
CA GLY A 102 17.88 17.47 -11.60
C GLY A 102 17.07 16.41 -12.34
N LEU A 103 15.79 16.70 -12.46
CA LEU A 103 14.84 15.90 -13.24
C LEU A 103 14.98 16.25 -14.72
N GLN A 104 15.08 15.23 -15.56
CA GLN A 104 15.13 15.37 -17.01
C GLN A 104 13.96 14.63 -17.67
N THR A 105 13.58 15.07 -18.86
CA THR A 105 12.57 14.41 -19.69
C THR A 105 13.18 13.43 -20.66
N ILE A 106 12.57 12.25 -20.78
CA ILE A 106 12.96 11.25 -21.78
C ILE A 106 12.42 11.67 -23.15
N ASN A 107 13.21 11.51 -24.20
CA ASN A 107 12.71 11.72 -25.56
C ASN A 107 11.67 10.67 -25.95
N ALA A 108 10.75 11.03 -26.84
CA ALA A 108 9.60 10.21 -27.20
C ALA A 108 10.02 8.87 -27.83
N GLU A 109 11.09 8.83 -28.63
CA GLU A 109 11.59 7.60 -29.26
C GLU A 109 12.08 6.59 -28.23
N LEU A 110 12.89 7.03 -27.26
CA LEU A 110 13.39 6.17 -26.20
C LEU A 110 12.23 5.69 -25.33
N ARG A 111 11.33 6.59 -24.90
CA ARG A 111 10.16 6.20 -24.09
C ARG A 111 9.30 5.15 -24.78
N THR A 112 9.02 5.33 -26.07
CA THR A 112 8.31 4.34 -26.89
C THR A 112 9.05 3.00 -26.92
N SER A 113 10.38 3.02 -27.03
CA SER A 113 11.18 1.80 -27.01
C SER A 113 11.11 1.10 -25.65
N LEU A 114 11.11 1.83 -24.54
CA LEU A 114 10.98 1.25 -23.19
C LEU A 114 9.63 0.55 -23.02
N LEU A 115 8.55 1.18 -23.48
CA LEU A 115 7.20 0.63 -23.38
C LEU A 115 6.92 -0.59 -24.27
N THR A 116 7.74 -0.82 -25.31
CA THR A 116 7.50 -1.88 -26.32
C THR A 116 8.54 -3.01 -26.31
N ASP A 117 9.78 -2.74 -25.89
CA ASP A 117 10.86 -3.73 -25.81
C ASP A 117 11.38 -3.86 -24.37
N ARG A 118 11.15 -5.02 -23.76
CA ARG A 118 11.63 -5.36 -22.40
C ARG A 118 13.16 -5.30 -22.25
N GLY A 119 13.92 -5.36 -23.34
CA GLY A 119 15.37 -5.21 -23.34
C GLY A 119 15.87 -3.78 -23.55
N ALA A 120 14.98 -2.83 -23.85
CA ALA A 120 15.38 -1.45 -24.19
C ALA A 120 16.07 -0.75 -23.02
N TRP A 121 15.55 -0.91 -21.80
CA TRP A 121 16.18 -0.35 -20.60
C TRP A 121 17.62 -0.84 -20.41
N ALA A 122 17.82 -2.16 -20.47
CA ALA A 122 19.15 -2.76 -20.35
C ALA A 122 20.12 -2.28 -21.44
N LYS A 123 19.65 -2.13 -22.69
CA LYS A 123 20.45 -1.60 -23.80
C LYS A 123 20.83 -0.13 -23.56
N ALA A 124 19.88 0.69 -23.11
CA ALA A 124 20.09 2.11 -22.81
C ALA A 124 21.12 2.31 -21.68
N MET A 125 20.97 1.56 -20.59
CA MET A 125 21.90 1.63 -19.44
C MET A 125 23.30 1.12 -19.79
N LYS A 126 23.41 0.10 -20.63
CA LYS A 126 24.70 -0.35 -21.17
C LYS A 126 25.35 0.68 -22.08
N ALA A 127 24.56 1.45 -22.82
CA ALA A 127 25.06 2.53 -23.67
C ALA A 127 25.42 3.80 -22.88
N GLY A 128 25.07 3.88 -21.59
CA GLY A 128 25.29 5.06 -20.76
C GLY A 128 24.42 6.26 -21.14
N SER A 129 23.31 6.01 -21.85
CA SER A 129 22.37 7.05 -22.28
C SER A 129 20.95 6.56 -22.07
N PRO A 130 20.19 7.16 -21.15
CA PRO A 130 20.57 8.34 -20.34
C PRO A 130 21.62 8.13 -19.27
N ALA A 131 22.25 9.23 -18.87
CA ALA A 131 23.13 9.29 -17.72
C ALA A 131 22.29 9.32 -16.43
N VAL A 132 21.85 8.14 -16.00
CA VAL A 132 21.05 7.97 -14.77
C VAL A 132 21.96 7.97 -13.56
N ASP A 133 21.58 8.68 -12.50
CA ASP A 133 22.23 8.62 -11.19
C ASP A 133 21.28 8.03 -10.16
N LEU A 134 21.59 6.82 -9.68
CA LEU A 134 20.76 6.15 -8.69
C LEU A 134 20.91 6.76 -7.29
N ARG A 135 21.97 7.51 -7.00
CA ARG A 135 22.24 8.06 -5.66
C ARG A 135 21.20 9.11 -5.25
N GLY A 136 20.51 9.72 -6.22
CA GLY A 136 19.39 10.65 -5.99
C GLY A 136 18.12 9.98 -5.46
N MET A 137 17.98 8.66 -5.60
CA MET A 137 16.80 7.92 -5.18
C MET A 137 16.98 7.39 -3.75
N LYS A 138 16.36 8.04 -2.78
CA LYS A 138 16.49 7.67 -1.36
C LYS A 138 15.52 6.56 -1.00
N VAL A 139 15.97 5.54 -0.27
CA VAL A 139 15.06 4.54 0.30
C VAL A 139 14.36 5.14 1.51
N ILE A 140 13.03 5.09 1.52
CA ILE A 140 12.21 5.66 2.59
C ILE A 140 11.39 4.62 3.34
N SER A 141 11.26 3.41 2.82
CA SER A 141 10.62 2.28 3.51
C SER A 141 10.82 1.00 2.70
N GLN A 142 10.80 -0.15 3.36
CA GLN A 142 10.60 -1.45 2.71
C GLN A 142 9.46 -2.18 3.41
N ARG A 143 8.52 -2.72 2.63
CA ARG A 143 7.30 -3.34 3.18
C ARG A 143 6.91 -4.56 2.38
N THR A 144 6.75 -5.69 3.06
CA THR A 144 6.11 -6.86 2.48
C THR A 144 4.60 -6.76 2.61
N THR A 145 3.88 -7.09 1.54
CA THR A 145 2.42 -7.14 1.51
C THR A 145 1.94 -8.15 2.55
N PRO A 146 1.11 -7.73 3.52
CA PRO A 146 0.51 -8.63 4.49
C PRO A 146 -0.28 -9.79 3.88
N PRO A 147 -0.57 -10.82 4.70
CA PRO A 147 -1.08 -12.07 4.20
C PRO A 147 -2.51 -12.03 3.63
N PHE A 148 -3.24 -10.90 3.74
CA PHE A 148 -4.65 -10.79 3.33
C PHE A 148 -4.92 -10.94 1.83
N GLY A 149 -3.89 -10.77 0.98
CA GLY A 149 -4.01 -10.81 -0.48
C GLY A 149 -3.40 -12.06 -1.11
N PRO A 150 -3.93 -12.55 -2.25
CA PRO A 150 -3.40 -13.72 -2.95
C PRO A 150 -2.01 -13.49 -3.55
N MET A 151 -1.65 -12.22 -3.80
CA MET A 151 -0.32 -11.82 -4.25
C MET A 151 0.40 -11.07 -3.14
N GLN A 152 1.67 -11.41 -2.91
CA GLN A 152 2.54 -10.66 -2.03
C GLN A 152 3.62 -9.95 -2.84
N PHE A 153 3.89 -8.72 -2.44
CA PHE A 153 4.97 -7.92 -2.96
C PHE A 153 5.93 -7.57 -1.82
N ASP A 154 7.23 -7.69 -2.06
CA ASP A 154 8.26 -7.09 -1.21
C ASP A 154 8.64 -5.76 -1.83
N ASN A 155 8.09 -4.68 -1.29
CA ASN A 155 8.08 -3.38 -1.94
C ASN A 155 9.09 -2.44 -1.31
N THR A 156 10.00 -1.91 -2.12
CA THR A 156 10.93 -0.84 -1.73
C THR A 156 10.36 0.51 -2.16
N PHE A 157 10.10 1.38 -1.19
CA PHE A 157 9.66 2.75 -1.42
C PHE A 157 10.88 3.64 -1.58
N LEU A 158 11.01 4.23 -2.76
CA LEU A 158 12.02 5.20 -3.12
C LEU A 158 11.44 6.61 -3.09
N HIS A 159 12.28 7.60 -2.83
CA HIS A 159 11.93 9.00 -2.85
C HIS A 159 12.85 9.77 -3.79
N VAL A 160 12.23 10.64 -4.59
CA VAL A 160 12.90 11.65 -5.41
C VAL A 160 12.22 12.99 -5.16
N HIS A 161 13.01 14.01 -4.85
CA HIS A 161 12.52 15.37 -4.69
C HIS A 161 12.95 16.22 -5.88
N LEU A 162 11.97 16.88 -6.51
CA LEU A 162 12.15 17.59 -7.77
C LEU A 162 12.54 19.06 -7.60
N GLY A 163 12.49 19.60 -6.37
CA GLY A 163 12.63 21.03 -6.12
C GLY A 163 11.33 21.79 -6.43
N SER A 164 11.44 22.98 -7.00
CA SER A 164 10.30 23.87 -7.24
C SER A 164 9.28 23.28 -8.20
N ALA A 165 7.99 23.52 -7.94
CA ALA A 165 6.92 23.24 -8.88
C ALA A 165 7.08 23.97 -10.23
N ASP A 166 7.74 25.13 -10.24
CA ASP A 166 8.00 25.91 -11.46
C ASP A 166 9.00 25.23 -12.40
N ASP A 167 9.90 24.41 -11.85
CA ASP A 167 10.93 23.68 -12.59
C ASP A 167 10.48 22.23 -12.91
N THR A 168 9.30 21.82 -12.43
CA THR A 168 8.79 20.47 -12.64
C THR A 168 8.27 20.32 -14.08
N PRO A 169 8.83 19.41 -14.89
CA PRO A 169 8.36 19.18 -16.25
C PRO A 169 6.88 18.76 -16.29
N GLU A 170 6.22 19.04 -17.41
CA GLU A 170 4.87 18.54 -17.64
C GLU A 170 4.86 17.00 -17.65
N LEU A 171 3.81 16.43 -17.08
CA LEU A 171 3.55 15.00 -17.09
C LEU A 171 2.96 14.62 -18.45
N ASP A 172 3.53 13.59 -19.06
CA ASP A 172 2.97 12.97 -20.26
C ASP A 172 2.44 11.57 -19.91
N LEU A 173 1.11 11.40 -19.94
CA LEU A 173 0.47 10.11 -19.69
C LEU A 173 0.25 9.29 -20.96
N GLU A 174 0.66 9.78 -22.13
CA GLU A 174 0.59 9.02 -23.37
C GLU A 174 1.96 8.40 -23.67
N PRO A 175 2.03 7.15 -24.18
CA PRO A 175 0.95 6.19 -24.45
C PRO A 175 0.70 5.21 -23.28
N GLN A 176 1.01 5.59 -22.02
CA GLN A 176 0.95 4.64 -20.90
C GLN A 176 -0.48 4.23 -20.52
N THR A 177 -0.63 3.05 -19.93
CA THR A 177 -1.95 2.45 -19.64
C THR A 177 -2.23 2.19 -18.16
N GLU A 178 -1.24 2.38 -17.28
CA GLU A 178 -1.36 2.06 -15.85
C GLU A 178 -2.14 3.12 -15.08
N PHE A 179 -2.00 4.38 -15.45
CA PHE A 179 -2.65 5.52 -14.81
C PHE A 179 -3.49 6.30 -15.80
N THR A 180 -4.72 6.60 -15.42
CA THR A 180 -5.64 7.42 -16.23
C THR A 180 -5.61 8.90 -15.86
N GLU A 181 -5.06 9.21 -14.70
CA GLU A 181 -4.94 10.57 -14.16
C GLU A 181 -3.73 10.63 -13.23
N MET A 182 -3.07 11.78 -13.14
CA MET A 182 -2.04 12.09 -12.16
C MET A 182 -2.37 13.41 -11.48
N ARG A 183 -2.05 13.52 -10.19
CA ARG A 183 -2.33 14.71 -9.39
C ARG A 183 -1.18 15.01 -8.44
N TRP A 184 -0.80 16.27 -8.41
CA TRP A 184 0.00 16.86 -7.34
C TRP A 184 -0.93 17.44 -6.28
N ALA A 185 -0.68 17.11 -5.01
CA ALA A 185 -1.33 17.74 -3.87
C ALA A 185 -0.51 17.53 -2.60
N THR A 186 -0.78 18.31 -1.57
CA THR A 186 -0.18 18.09 -0.25
C THR A 186 -0.68 16.78 0.37
N PRO A 187 0.10 16.12 1.25
CA PRO A 187 -0.35 14.94 2.00
C PRO A 187 -1.67 15.18 2.74
N ALA A 188 -1.81 16.35 3.37
CA ALA A 188 -3.02 16.75 4.07
C ALA A 188 -4.24 16.78 3.13
N LYS A 189 -4.09 17.30 1.90
CA LYS A 189 -5.19 17.35 0.93
C LYS A 189 -5.62 15.96 0.47
N PHE A 190 -4.68 15.05 0.17
CA PHE A 190 -5.03 13.67 -0.16
C PHE A 190 -5.74 12.96 0.98
N LEU A 191 -5.25 13.11 2.21
CA LEU A 191 -5.88 12.53 3.40
C LEU A 191 -7.25 13.12 3.69
N GLN A 192 -7.50 14.39 3.35
CA GLN A 192 -8.82 15.02 3.44
C GLN A 192 -9.78 14.44 2.40
N ASP A 193 -9.36 14.34 1.13
CA ASP A 193 -10.19 13.77 0.05
C ASP A 193 -10.51 12.29 0.33
N TRP A 194 -9.56 11.54 0.89
CA TRP A 194 -9.78 10.16 1.36
C TRP A 194 -10.74 10.07 2.53
N ARG A 195 -10.60 10.96 3.54
CA ARG A 195 -11.52 11.08 4.67
C ARG A 195 -12.96 11.39 4.24
N ASN A 196 -13.12 12.24 3.23
CA ASN A 196 -14.42 12.65 2.70
C ASN A 196 -15.01 11.65 1.68
N HIS A 197 -14.37 10.49 1.50
CA HIS A 197 -14.80 9.45 0.55
C HIS A 197 -14.84 9.90 -0.93
N THR A 198 -14.17 11.00 -1.28
CA THR A 198 -14.07 11.47 -2.67
C THR A 198 -12.88 10.85 -3.40
N MET A 199 -11.97 10.20 -2.68
CA MET A 199 -10.80 9.54 -3.23
C MET A 199 -10.53 8.19 -2.55
N ARG A 200 -10.32 7.13 -3.34
CA ARG A 200 -9.81 5.85 -2.84
C ARG A 200 -8.29 5.85 -2.96
N ILE A 201 -7.58 5.72 -1.85
CA ILE A 201 -6.12 5.67 -1.82
C ILE A 201 -5.67 4.28 -1.41
N ALA A 202 -4.66 3.73 -2.07
CA ALA A 202 -4.13 2.42 -1.73
C ALA A 202 -3.61 2.38 -0.27
N PRO A 203 -3.87 1.31 0.51
CA PRO A 203 -3.50 1.23 1.92
C PRO A 203 -2.04 1.60 2.27
N PRO A 204 -1.00 1.12 1.54
CA PRO A 204 0.37 1.51 1.86
C PRO A 204 0.62 3.01 1.69
N VAL A 205 -0.07 3.66 0.75
CA VAL A 205 0.05 5.09 0.48
C VAL A 205 -0.57 5.91 1.60
N VAL A 206 -1.77 5.54 2.09
CA VAL A 206 -2.42 6.22 3.22
C VAL A 206 -1.49 6.30 4.43
N SER A 207 -0.91 5.17 4.83
CA SER A 207 -0.03 5.13 6.02
C SER A 207 1.24 5.99 5.86
N LEU A 208 1.80 6.08 4.65
CA LEU A 208 2.97 6.92 4.38
C LEU A 208 2.59 8.41 4.37
N LEU A 209 1.45 8.76 3.76
CA LEU A 209 0.93 10.12 3.78
C LEU A 209 0.63 10.59 5.21
N GLN A 210 0.01 9.75 6.05
CA GLN A 210 -0.23 10.06 7.46
C GLN A 210 1.07 10.27 8.25
N PHE A 211 2.10 9.47 7.97
CA PHE A 211 3.39 9.63 8.63
C PHE A 211 4.07 10.94 8.20
N LEU A 212 4.02 11.26 6.90
CA LEU A 212 4.59 12.48 6.35
C LEU A 212 3.84 13.73 6.84
N GLU A 213 2.50 13.72 6.83
CA GLU A 213 1.67 14.83 7.31
C GLU A 213 1.93 15.15 8.78
N ARG A 214 1.91 14.14 9.67
CA ARG A 214 2.28 14.34 11.07
C ARG A 214 3.68 14.95 11.24
N ARG A 215 4.64 14.56 10.40
CA ARG A 215 5.99 15.10 10.48
C ARG A 215 6.02 16.57 10.06
N LEU A 216 5.40 16.90 8.93
CA LEU A 216 5.27 18.27 8.42
C LEU A 216 4.58 19.18 9.45
N ASP A 217 3.50 18.71 10.07
CA ASP A 217 2.81 19.46 11.12
C ASP A 217 3.71 19.72 12.33
N SER A 218 4.51 18.74 12.73
CA SER A 218 5.40 18.84 13.89
C SER A 218 6.65 19.69 13.67
N ASN A 219 7.09 19.86 12.42
CA ASN A 219 8.35 20.52 12.08
C ASN A 219 8.14 21.91 11.43
N GLY A 220 6.90 22.38 11.34
CA GLY A 220 6.58 23.68 10.74
C GLY A 220 6.57 23.68 9.20
N GLY A 221 6.38 22.51 8.58
CA GLY A 221 6.28 22.37 7.13
C GLY A 221 7.61 22.24 6.38
N ASP A 222 8.72 21.99 7.09
CA ASP A 222 10.03 21.79 6.47
C ASP A 222 10.06 20.46 5.70
N ALA A 223 9.93 20.57 4.37
CA ALA A 223 9.90 19.43 3.45
C ALA A 223 11.20 18.61 3.45
N ALA A 224 12.35 19.29 3.44
CA ALA A 224 13.65 18.65 3.37
C ALA A 224 13.93 17.86 4.64
N GLU A 225 13.64 18.46 5.81
CA GLU A 225 13.72 17.78 7.09
C GLU A 225 12.75 16.61 7.18
N ALA A 226 11.48 16.80 6.78
CA ALA A 226 10.47 15.76 6.85
C ALA A 226 10.88 14.54 6.02
N MET A 227 11.30 14.73 4.77
CA MET A 227 11.74 13.61 3.93
C MET A 227 13.03 12.96 4.43
N ALA A 228 13.97 13.74 4.96
CA ALA A 228 15.15 13.18 5.61
C ALA A 228 14.78 12.36 6.86
N PHE A 229 13.77 12.79 7.61
CA PHE A 229 13.24 12.05 8.76
C PHE A 229 12.59 10.73 8.32
N VAL A 230 11.74 10.75 7.28
CA VAL A 230 11.14 9.51 6.72
C VAL A 230 12.23 8.53 6.28
N ALA A 231 13.24 8.99 5.54
CA ALA A 231 14.36 8.16 5.09
C ALA A 231 15.14 7.52 6.25
N ARG A 232 15.32 8.24 7.37
CA ARG A 232 15.98 7.71 8.57
C ARG A 232 15.10 6.73 9.35
N GLN A 233 13.82 7.03 9.50
CA GLN A 233 12.90 6.22 10.30
C GLN A 233 12.43 4.96 9.57
N GLN A 234 12.43 4.98 8.24
CA GLN A 234 11.94 3.91 7.38
C GLN A 234 10.62 3.30 7.89
N PRO A 235 9.54 4.10 8.02
CA PRO A 235 8.35 3.69 8.74
C PRO A 235 7.80 2.38 8.17
N GLY A 236 7.69 1.38 9.04
CA GLY A 236 7.02 0.14 8.75
C GLY A 236 5.52 0.34 8.53
N ARG A 237 4.81 -0.77 8.35
CA ARG A 237 3.35 -0.76 8.28
C ARG A 237 2.77 -0.64 9.70
N ALA A 238 1.99 0.41 9.95
CA ALA A 238 1.28 0.61 11.22
C ALA A 238 -0.14 0.00 11.19
N SER A 239 -0.92 0.33 10.16
CA SER A 239 -2.31 -0.11 9.98
C SER A 239 -2.60 -0.45 8.51
N ILE A 240 -3.56 -1.33 8.24
CA ILE A 240 -4.06 -1.60 6.88
C ILE A 240 -5.39 -0.90 6.72
N LEU A 241 -5.40 0.28 6.09
CA LEU A 241 -6.59 1.11 5.92
C LEU A 241 -7.10 0.99 4.48
N PHE A 242 -8.22 0.31 4.27
CA PHE A 242 -8.84 0.19 2.95
C PHE A 242 -9.69 1.41 2.59
N ALA A 243 -10.28 2.04 3.60
CA ALA A 243 -11.03 3.28 3.50
C ALA A 243 -10.97 4.01 4.84
N TYR A 244 -11.41 5.27 4.86
CA TYR A 244 -11.55 5.97 6.13
C TYR A 244 -12.56 5.23 7.02
N GLY A 245 -12.11 4.88 8.23
CA GLY A 245 -12.86 4.06 9.17
C GLY A 245 -12.98 2.58 8.84
N VAL A 246 -12.16 2.06 7.91
CA VAL A 246 -12.12 0.62 7.57
C VAL A 246 -10.69 0.11 7.70
N GLN A 247 -10.39 -0.52 8.83
CA GLN A 247 -9.09 -1.12 9.11
C GLN A 247 -9.15 -2.65 9.07
N VAL A 248 -8.12 -3.28 8.50
CA VAL A 248 -7.98 -4.74 8.47
C VAL A 248 -6.87 -5.21 9.41
N VAL A 249 -7.20 -6.26 10.18
CA VAL A 249 -6.30 -7.02 11.04
C VAL A 249 -6.30 -8.46 10.55
N PRO A 250 -5.27 -8.92 9.83
CA PRO A 250 -5.16 -10.33 9.45
C PRO A 250 -4.94 -11.17 10.71
N VAL A 251 -5.88 -12.06 11.01
CA VAL A 251 -5.85 -12.98 12.14
C VAL A 251 -5.45 -14.36 11.64
N PRO A 252 -4.35 -14.97 12.13
CA PRO A 252 -3.96 -16.32 11.73
C PRO A 252 -5.08 -17.33 11.99
N THR A 253 -5.47 -18.11 10.97
CA THR A 253 -6.56 -19.08 11.07
C THR A 253 -6.27 -20.33 10.22
N ALA A 254 -6.86 -21.46 10.63
CA ALA A 254 -6.81 -22.71 9.87
C ALA A 254 -7.82 -22.68 8.70
N THR A 255 -7.51 -21.88 7.68
CA THR A 255 -8.31 -21.75 6.46
C THR A 255 -7.71 -22.57 5.31
N LEU A 256 -8.35 -22.55 4.13
CA LEU A 256 -7.88 -23.32 2.97
C LEU A 256 -6.63 -22.69 2.31
N PRO A 257 -5.60 -23.48 1.96
CA PRO A 257 -4.44 -22.98 1.23
C PRO A 257 -4.82 -22.30 -0.10
N PRO A 258 -4.11 -21.22 -0.51
CA PRO A 258 -2.90 -20.66 0.09
C PRO A 258 -3.16 -19.66 1.22
N ALA A 259 -4.41 -19.47 1.65
CA ALA A 259 -4.73 -18.58 2.75
C ALA A 259 -4.33 -19.21 4.08
N ASP A 260 -3.87 -18.36 4.98
CA ASP A 260 -3.33 -18.68 6.30
C ASP A 260 -3.92 -17.76 7.39
N HIS A 261 -4.83 -16.87 7.01
CA HIS A 261 -5.44 -15.86 7.86
C HIS A 261 -6.89 -15.56 7.44
N THR A 262 -7.68 -15.09 8.40
CA THR A 262 -8.97 -14.44 8.19
C THR A 262 -8.80 -12.93 8.38
N ASN A 263 -9.47 -12.15 7.54
CA ASN A 263 -9.45 -10.69 7.67
C ASN A 263 -10.48 -10.27 8.70
N CYS A 264 -10.04 -9.94 9.92
CA CYS A 264 -10.84 -9.21 10.89
C CYS A 264 -10.89 -7.73 10.48
N TYR A 265 -12.07 -7.13 10.48
CA TYR A 265 -12.24 -5.71 10.15
C TYR A 265 -12.63 -4.92 11.39
N LEU A 266 -12.02 -3.76 11.58
CA LEU A 266 -12.52 -2.72 12.46
C LEU A 266 -13.21 -1.67 11.60
N LEU A 267 -14.51 -1.49 11.83
CA LEU A 267 -15.35 -0.52 11.15
C LEU A 267 -15.73 0.60 12.12
N GLY A 268 -15.48 1.84 11.73
CA GLY A 268 -15.78 3.03 12.54
C GLY A 268 -14.72 4.11 12.38
N PRO A 269 -15.07 5.39 12.57
CA PRO A 269 -14.10 6.48 12.48
C PRO A 269 -13.09 6.41 13.63
N PRO A 270 -11.81 6.81 13.42
CA PRO A 270 -10.82 6.91 14.49
C PRO A 270 -11.33 7.73 15.68
N GLY A 271 -11.17 7.22 16.90
CA GLY A 271 -11.70 7.84 18.11
C GLY A 271 -13.21 7.68 18.36
N GLY A 272 -13.95 7.05 17.45
CA GLY A 272 -15.41 6.86 17.54
C GLY A 272 -15.84 5.43 17.87
N PRO A 273 -17.15 5.13 17.74
CA PRO A 273 -17.69 3.78 17.88
C PRO A 273 -17.10 2.80 16.86
N ILE A 274 -16.80 1.58 17.29
CA ILE A 274 -16.19 0.53 16.44
C ILE A 274 -17.06 -0.73 16.43
N LEU A 275 -17.23 -1.33 15.25
CA LEU A 275 -17.59 -2.74 15.11
C LEU A 275 -16.38 -3.58 14.73
N ILE A 276 -16.25 -4.74 15.36
CA ILE A 276 -15.22 -5.73 15.03
C ILE A 276 -15.90 -6.86 14.25
N VAL A 277 -15.57 -6.98 12.97
CA VAL A 277 -16.21 -7.92 12.03
C VAL A 277 -15.32 -9.14 11.80
N ASP A 278 -15.91 -10.33 11.92
CA ASP A 278 -15.25 -11.62 11.72
C ASP A 278 -13.89 -11.73 12.42
N PRO A 279 -13.84 -11.58 13.76
CA PRO A 279 -12.59 -11.56 14.50
C PRO A 279 -11.76 -12.84 14.35
N ALA A 280 -12.40 -14.02 14.24
CA ALA A 280 -11.75 -15.32 14.08
C ALA A 280 -10.62 -15.65 15.09
N ILE A 281 -10.64 -14.99 16.25
CA ILE A 281 -9.59 -15.12 17.28
C ILE A 281 -9.80 -16.40 18.06
N THR A 282 -8.83 -17.31 18.01
CA THR A 282 -8.81 -18.56 18.78
C THR A 282 -7.57 -18.70 19.67
N HIS A 283 -6.68 -17.70 19.63
CA HIS A 283 -5.42 -17.68 20.35
C HIS A 283 -5.20 -16.33 21.04
N ARG A 284 -4.59 -16.36 22.22
CA ARG A 284 -4.33 -15.18 23.05
C ARG A 284 -3.50 -14.12 22.34
N GLU A 285 -2.50 -14.52 21.56
CA GLU A 285 -1.66 -13.58 20.80
C GLU A 285 -2.48 -12.74 19.80
N SER A 286 -3.43 -13.37 19.09
CA SER A 286 -4.32 -12.65 18.16
C SER A 286 -5.28 -11.71 18.89
N MET A 287 -5.70 -12.09 20.10
CA MET A 287 -6.52 -11.25 20.98
C MET A 287 -5.76 -10.00 21.42
N GLU A 288 -4.54 -10.18 21.93
CA GLU A 288 -3.67 -9.08 22.37
C GLU A 288 -3.35 -8.11 21.22
N ASN A 289 -3.05 -8.64 20.03
CA ASN A 289 -2.85 -7.82 18.84
C ASN A 289 -4.12 -7.02 18.45
N LEU A 290 -5.31 -7.63 18.54
CA LEU A 290 -6.56 -6.91 18.31
C LEU A 290 -6.76 -5.79 19.33
N ALA A 291 -6.49 -6.06 20.62
CA ALA A 291 -6.58 -5.06 21.67
C ALA A 291 -5.64 -3.87 21.42
N ASP A 292 -4.39 -4.12 21.04
CA ASP A 292 -3.42 -3.08 20.67
C ASP A 292 -3.85 -2.29 19.42
N VAL A 293 -4.55 -2.92 18.49
CA VAL A 293 -5.11 -2.23 17.32
C VAL A 293 -6.26 -1.31 17.72
N VAL A 294 -7.17 -1.78 18.57
CA VAL A 294 -8.29 -0.97 19.08
C VAL A 294 -7.79 0.21 19.93
N ASP A 295 -6.80 -0.01 20.79
CA ASP A 295 -6.19 1.06 21.60
C ASP A 295 -5.57 2.15 20.72
N ARG A 296 -4.81 1.77 19.68
CA ARG A 296 -4.26 2.71 18.70
C ARG A 296 -5.34 3.42 17.87
N HIS A 297 -6.46 2.76 17.62
CA HIS A 297 -7.61 3.38 16.97
C HIS A 297 -8.30 4.41 17.89
N GLY A 298 -8.18 4.23 19.21
CA GLY A 298 -8.70 5.13 20.24
C GLY A 298 -10.22 5.16 20.34
N GLY A 299 -10.91 4.16 19.77
CA GLY A 299 -12.37 4.12 19.72
C GLY A 299 -12.98 3.10 20.70
N GLU A 300 -14.31 3.10 20.79
CA GLU A 300 -15.07 2.26 21.72
C GLU A 300 -15.76 1.12 20.96
N VAL A 301 -15.41 -0.12 21.29
CA VAL A 301 -16.01 -1.31 20.68
C VAL A 301 -17.47 -1.41 21.11
N GLN A 302 -18.39 -1.44 20.15
CA GLN A 302 -19.84 -1.53 20.39
C GLN A 302 -20.34 -2.96 20.35
N ALA A 303 -19.79 -3.75 19.43
CA ALA A 303 -20.16 -5.14 19.23
C ALA A 303 -19.14 -5.88 18.37
N TYR A 304 -19.15 -7.20 18.49
CA TYR A 304 -18.65 -8.08 17.44
C TYR A 304 -19.74 -8.32 16.41
N LEU A 305 -19.38 -8.40 15.14
CA LEU A 305 -20.29 -8.71 14.05
C LEU A 305 -19.77 -9.93 13.29
N TYR A 306 -20.55 -10.99 13.23
CA TYR A 306 -20.25 -12.13 12.37
C TYR A 306 -21.02 -12.04 11.06
N THR A 307 -20.31 -12.17 9.94
CA THR A 307 -20.94 -12.20 8.61
C THR A 307 -21.55 -13.57 8.31
N HIS A 308 -20.92 -14.66 8.78
CA HIS A 308 -21.38 -16.04 8.62
C HIS A 308 -20.66 -16.98 9.62
N GLY A 309 -21.21 -18.18 9.86
CA GLY A 309 -20.78 -19.09 10.92
C GLY A 309 -19.74 -20.14 10.53
N HIS A 310 -18.90 -19.91 9.52
CA HIS A 310 -17.79 -20.83 9.26
C HIS A 310 -16.75 -20.75 10.39
N GLY A 311 -16.17 -21.90 10.75
CA GLY A 311 -15.25 -22.01 11.88
C GLY A 311 -13.98 -21.16 11.76
N ASP A 312 -13.59 -20.75 10.56
CA ASP A 312 -12.47 -19.83 10.34
C ASP A 312 -12.85 -18.35 10.41
N HIS A 313 -14.11 -18.01 10.70
CA HIS A 313 -14.59 -16.63 10.94
C HIS A 313 -15.06 -16.41 12.38
N VAL A 314 -15.56 -17.47 13.02
CA VAL A 314 -16.00 -17.46 14.42
C VAL A 314 -14.78 -17.55 15.35
N GLY A 315 -14.76 -16.72 16.39
CA GLY A 315 -13.71 -16.73 17.41
C GLY A 315 -14.12 -17.53 18.66
N ASP A 316 -13.17 -17.74 19.55
CA ASP A 316 -13.41 -18.24 20.89
C ASP A 316 -14.13 -17.16 21.71
N GLU A 317 -15.38 -17.45 22.13
CA GLU A 317 -16.24 -16.49 22.82
C GLU A 317 -15.64 -15.99 24.14
N ASP A 318 -14.94 -16.85 24.88
CA ASP A 318 -14.34 -16.48 26.17
C ASP A 318 -13.17 -15.52 25.95
N LEU A 319 -12.31 -15.77 24.95
CA LEU A 319 -11.24 -14.84 24.58
C LEU A 319 -11.75 -13.51 24.04
N LEU A 320 -12.83 -13.52 23.26
CA LEU A 320 -13.44 -12.30 22.75
C LEU A 320 -14.03 -11.47 23.90
N ARG A 321 -14.79 -12.09 24.81
CA ARG A 321 -15.33 -11.38 25.98
C ARG A 321 -14.26 -10.90 26.95
N GLU A 322 -13.14 -11.62 27.04
CA GLU A 322 -11.96 -11.15 27.79
C GLU A 322 -11.39 -9.85 27.19
N ALA A 323 -11.34 -9.76 25.86
CA ALA A 323 -10.85 -8.57 25.16
C ALA A 323 -11.81 -7.39 25.26
N PHE A 324 -13.08 -7.63 24.88
CA PHE A 324 -14.15 -6.65 24.90
C PHE A 324 -15.46 -7.35 25.30
N ASP A 325 -15.99 -7.02 26.47
CA ASP A 325 -17.28 -7.56 26.94
C ASP A 325 -18.46 -6.80 26.29
N VAL A 326 -18.68 -7.11 25.01
CA VAL A 326 -19.68 -6.47 24.14
C VAL A 326 -20.59 -7.51 23.51
N PRO A 327 -21.82 -7.15 23.09
CA PRO A 327 -22.71 -8.10 22.43
C PRO A 327 -22.17 -8.59 21.09
N ILE A 328 -22.53 -9.83 20.74
CA ILE A 328 -22.27 -10.42 19.43
C ILE A 328 -23.51 -10.24 18.54
N TRP A 329 -23.32 -9.64 17.37
CA TRP A 329 -24.35 -9.42 16.37
C TRP A 329 -24.14 -10.34 15.16
N GLY A 330 -25.23 -10.70 14.49
CA GLY A 330 -25.18 -11.49 13.26
C GLY A 330 -26.57 -11.81 12.73
N HIS A 331 -26.63 -12.51 11.59
CA HIS A 331 -27.88 -12.99 11.02
C HIS A 331 -28.34 -14.29 11.72
N GLU A 332 -29.64 -14.44 12.00
CA GLU A 332 -30.17 -15.63 12.73
C GLU A 332 -29.86 -16.95 12.00
N GLU A 333 -29.91 -16.94 10.67
CA GLU A 333 -29.60 -18.12 9.85
C GLU A 333 -28.09 -18.32 9.61
N GLY A 334 -27.24 -17.50 10.24
CA GLY A 334 -25.79 -17.49 10.01
C GLY A 334 -25.03 -18.67 10.61
N GLY A 335 -25.66 -19.47 11.49
CA GLY A 335 -25.07 -20.68 12.06
C GLY A 335 -24.07 -20.44 13.20
N MET A 336 -24.03 -19.23 13.76
CA MET A 336 -23.22 -18.86 14.92
C MET A 336 -24.10 -18.46 16.11
N ARG A 337 -23.54 -18.45 17.32
CA ARG A 337 -24.21 -17.92 18.51
C ARG A 337 -24.17 -16.38 18.45
N ILE A 338 -25.31 -15.74 18.68
CA ILE A 338 -25.46 -14.28 18.66
C ILE A 338 -26.26 -13.81 19.89
N ASP A 339 -25.93 -12.61 20.37
CA ASP A 339 -26.71 -11.89 21.40
C ASP A 339 -27.80 -11.02 20.77
N LYS A 340 -27.59 -10.55 19.52
CA LYS A 340 -28.53 -9.73 18.76
C LYS A 340 -28.61 -10.18 17.30
N ALA A 341 -29.84 -10.46 16.86
CA ALA A 341 -30.16 -10.70 15.46
C ALA A 341 -30.21 -9.40 14.65
N LEU A 342 -29.56 -9.40 13.50
CA LEU A 342 -29.69 -8.37 12.46
C LEU A 342 -30.55 -8.88 11.31
N LYS A 343 -31.33 -7.98 10.72
CA LYS A 343 -32.22 -8.23 9.57
C LYS A 343 -31.75 -7.47 8.35
N ASP A 344 -32.18 -7.93 7.18
CA ASP A 344 -31.94 -7.20 5.93
C ASP A 344 -32.51 -5.77 6.02
N GLY A 345 -31.72 -4.80 5.58
CA GLY A 345 -32.03 -3.37 5.68
C GLY A 345 -31.75 -2.71 7.04
N ASP A 346 -31.30 -3.46 8.06
CA ASP A 346 -30.83 -2.84 9.31
C ASP A 346 -29.64 -1.92 9.04
N VAL A 347 -29.66 -0.74 9.66
CA VAL A 347 -28.58 0.25 9.57
C VAL A 347 -27.91 0.36 10.94
N VAL A 348 -26.59 0.17 10.95
CA VAL A 348 -25.75 0.50 12.10
C VAL A 348 -25.08 1.84 11.84
N ASP A 349 -25.37 2.80 12.70
CA ASP A 349 -24.71 4.11 12.71
C ASP A 349 -23.46 4.04 13.60
N LEU A 350 -22.31 4.44 13.06
CA LEU A 350 -21.02 4.47 13.74
C LEU A 350 -20.42 5.88 13.78
N GLY A 351 -21.22 6.91 13.49
CA GLY A 351 -20.81 8.32 13.50
C GLY A 351 -20.65 8.94 12.12
#